data_AF-A0A077WMD9-F1
#
_entry.id   AF-A0A077WMD9-F1
#
_cell.length_a   1.000
_cell.length_b   1.000
_cell.length_c   1.000
_cell.angle_alpha   90.00
_cell.angle_beta   90.00
_cell.angle_gamma   90.00
#
_symmetry.space_group_name_H-M   'P 1'
#
loop_
_entity.id
_entity.type
_entity.pdbx_description
1 polymer ?
#
loop_
_entity_poly.entity_id
_entity_poly.type
_entity_poly.pdbx_seq_one_letter_code
_entity_poly.pdbx_strand_id
1 'polypeptide(L)'
;MKPSSIWWMLSILLATFVILAPSVQAWDQSDFEIFDLVDELEKSEGKGTSFYGWLNLTPNASPSDINRAYRKMSLKVHPDKNKHDVKAKEKFARLGKIVAILRDSSKRERYNFFYKNGVPRWRGTGYYYSRFRPGLGFVSMFLAVLFGLMQYLVGWVNYHQERRRIASFVSDARQALTVNVPKSQGAPTLGRSVIEVAGRPMRCEVKSDTYIIVYPQEDAEPIHLNTEWIQRPSITRNVFLFSWPLSIYRKLTGSKHEEDDQVDTSEDQEQKDGAGKKKKKAKRAEPVQVTGTKVGGRRRAVRK
;
A
#
# COMPACT_ATOMS: atom_id res chain seq x y z
N MET A 1 7.25 10.25 -18.13
CA MET A 1 5.81 9.97 -17.90
C MET A 1 5.10 11.33 -17.79
N LYS A 2 4.06 11.59 -18.58
CA LYS A 2 3.38 12.90 -18.61
C LYS A 2 2.56 13.10 -17.32
N PRO A 3 2.56 14.30 -16.71
CA PRO A 3 1.87 14.58 -15.44
C PRO A 3 0.32 14.47 -15.51
N SER A 4 -0.27 14.33 -16.70
CA SER A 4 -1.71 14.18 -16.90
C SER A 4 -2.26 12.78 -16.60
N SER A 5 -1.43 11.74 -16.54
CA SER A 5 -1.91 10.37 -16.31
C SER A 5 -2.32 10.11 -14.85
N ILE A 6 -1.71 10.83 -13.90
CA ILE A 6 -1.99 10.65 -12.46
C ILE A 6 -3.38 11.16 -12.11
N TRP A 7 -3.76 12.35 -12.60
CA TRP A 7 -5.08 12.94 -12.35
C TRP A 7 -6.21 12.16 -13.03
N TRP A 8 -5.95 11.59 -14.20
CA TRP A 8 -6.91 10.72 -14.89
C TRP A 8 -7.11 9.39 -14.13
N MET A 9 -6.04 8.76 -13.65
CA MET A 9 -6.12 7.56 -12.82
C MET A 9 -6.81 7.82 -11.47
N LEU A 10 -6.52 8.96 -10.83
CA LEU A 10 -7.19 9.39 -9.59
C LEU A 10 -8.67 9.66 -9.81
N SER A 11 -9.04 10.26 -10.94
CA SER A 11 -10.43 10.50 -11.33
C SER A 11 -11.18 9.19 -11.58
N ILE A 12 -10.54 8.20 -12.22
CA ILE A 12 -11.14 6.88 -12.42
C ILE A 12 -11.30 6.16 -11.08
N LEU A 13 -10.28 6.19 -10.22
CA LEU A 13 -10.34 5.55 -8.92
C LEU A 13 -11.43 6.19 -8.04
N LEU A 14 -11.53 7.52 -8.04
CA LEU A 14 -12.60 8.25 -7.36
C LEU A 14 -13.97 7.91 -7.95
N ALA A 15 -14.11 7.87 -9.28
CA ALA A 15 -15.37 7.51 -9.95
C ALA A 15 -15.77 6.05 -9.61
N THR A 16 -14.83 5.11 -9.61
CA THR A 16 -15.11 3.73 -9.21
C THR A 16 -15.53 3.65 -7.74
N PHE A 17 -14.90 4.42 -6.85
CA PHE A 17 -15.28 4.47 -5.44
C PHE A 17 -16.68 5.07 -5.24
N VAL A 18 -17.03 6.11 -6.00
CA VAL A 18 -18.37 6.73 -5.98
C VAL A 18 -19.43 5.77 -6.54
N ILE A 19 -19.11 4.97 -7.56
CA ILE A 19 -20.04 3.97 -8.13
C ILE A 19 -20.22 2.76 -7.17
N LEU A 20 -19.19 2.38 -6.42
CA LEU A 20 -19.25 1.28 -5.45
C LEU A 20 -19.88 1.69 -4.10
N ALA A 21 -19.82 2.96 -3.72
CA ALA A 21 -20.40 3.47 -2.47
C ALA A 21 -21.90 3.15 -2.28
N PRO A 22 -22.79 3.32 -3.28
CA PRO A 22 -24.22 3.01 -3.13
C PRO A 22 -24.55 1.50 -3.10
N SER A 23 -23.57 0.61 -3.30
CA SER A 23 -23.78 -0.84 -3.14
C SER A 23 -23.79 -1.29 -1.68
N VAL A 24 -23.50 -0.38 -0.74
CA VAL A 24 -23.59 -0.65 0.69
C VAL A 24 -24.97 -0.20 1.17
N GLN A 25 -25.87 -1.16 1.39
CA GLN A 25 -27.17 -0.91 1.99
C GLN A 25 -26.95 -0.36 3.41
N ALA A 26 -27.12 0.96 3.56
CA ALA A 26 -27.09 1.58 4.87
C ALA A 26 -28.28 1.09 5.70
N TRP A 27 -28.06 0.92 7.01
CA TRP A 27 -29.15 0.62 7.92
C TRP A 27 -30.12 1.78 8.01
N ASP A 28 -31.39 1.44 8.14
CA ASP A 28 -32.50 2.36 8.26
C ASP A 28 -32.84 2.60 9.74
N GLN A 29 -33.69 3.61 10.02
CA GLN A 29 -34.16 3.91 11.36
C GLN A 29 -34.84 2.69 12.03
N SER A 30 -35.58 1.91 11.26
CA SER A 30 -36.24 0.69 11.72
C SER A 30 -35.24 -0.40 12.14
N ASP A 31 -34.04 -0.43 11.58
CA ASP A 31 -32.99 -1.40 11.95
C ASP A 31 -32.38 -1.02 13.30
N PHE A 32 -32.14 0.28 13.53
CA PHE A 32 -31.65 0.77 14.82
C PHE A 32 -32.61 0.48 15.96
N GLU A 33 -33.93 0.64 15.74
CA GLU A 33 -34.96 0.24 16.72
C GLU A 33 -34.85 -1.25 17.10
N ILE A 34 -34.62 -2.12 16.10
CA ILE A 34 -34.43 -3.56 16.32
C ILE A 34 -33.18 -3.80 17.17
N PHE A 35 -32.06 -3.15 16.84
CA PHE A 35 -30.80 -3.34 17.55
C PHE A 35 -30.88 -2.88 19.01
N ASP A 36 -31.45 -1.70 19.23
CA ASP A 36 -31.67 -1.15 20.56
C ASP A 36 -32.50 -2.12 21.41
N LEU A 37 -33.59 -2.65 20.85
CA LEU A 37 -34.49 -3.58 21.57
C LEU A 37 -33.85 -4.94 21.84
N VAL A 38 -33.02 -5.46 20.93
CA VAL A 38 -32.26 -6.70 21.17
C VAL A 38 -31.28 -6.47 22.31
N ASP A 39 -30.51 -5.38 22.30
CA ASP A 39 -29.56 -5.05 23.37
C ASP A 39 -30.27 -4.84 24.72
N GLU A 40 -31.43 -4.16 24.72
CA GLU A 40 -32.24 -3.96 25.91
C GLU A 40 -32.79 -5.27 26.49
N LEU A 41 -33.19 -6.20 25.61
CA LEU A 41 -33.67 -7.52 25.98
C LEU A 41 -32.53 -8.39 26.55
N GLU A 42 -31.36 -8.40 25.90
CA GLU A 42 -30.19 -9.14 26.38
C GLU A 42 -29.72 -8.63 27.75
N LYS A 43 -29.77 -7.31 27.97
CA LYS A 43 -29.41 -6.69 29.25
C LYS A 43 -30.31 -7.11 30.40
N SER A 44 -31.60 -7.40 30.17
CA SER A 44 -32.52 -7.76 31.24
C SER A 44 -32.73 -9.26 31.42
N GLU A 45 -32.81 -10.03 30.32
CA GLU A 45 -33.16 -11.45 30.33
C GLU A 45 -31.93 -12.36 30.18
N GLY A 46 -30.77 -11.80 29.84
CA GLY A 46 -29.54 -12.55 29.62
C GLY A 46 -29.08 -12.59 28.17
N LYS A 47 -27.78 -12.86 27.98
CA LYS A 47 -27.14 -12.89 26.65
C LYS A 47 -27.77 -13.98 25.78
N GLY A 48 -28.10 -13.66 24.53
CA GLY A 48 -28.67 -14.62 23.57
C GLY A 48 -30.19 -14.79 23.63
N THR A 49 -30.90 -14.03 24.47
CA THR A 49 -32.37 -14.04 24.47
C THR A 49 -32.90 -13.29 23.26
N SER A 50 -33.54 -14.01 22.33
CA SER A 50 -34.16 -13.44 21.13
C SER A 50 -35.62 -13.04 21.36
N PHE A 51 -36.21 -12.22 20.48
CA PHE A 51 -37.63 -11.85 20.55
C PHE A 51 -38.55 -13.09 20.53
N TYR A 52 -38.20 -14.07 19.69
CA TYR A 52 -38.91 -15.34 19.59
C TYR A 52 -38.76 -16.18 20.85
N GLY A 53 -37.53 -16.30 21.39
CA GLY A 53 -37.26 -17.04 22.62
C GLY A 53 -38.02 -16.46 23.81
N TRP A 54 -38.02 -15.14 23.97
CA TRP A 54 -38.71 -14.47 25.07
C TRP A 54 -40.24 -14.63 25.01
N LEU A 55 -40.83 -14.57 23.80
CA LEU A 55 -42.26 -14.80 23.59
C LEU A 55 -42.65 -16.29 23.53
N ASN A 56 -41.67 -17.20 23.61
CA ASN A 56 -41.84 -18.64 23.41
C ASN A 56 -42.49 -18.98 22.06
N LEU A 57 -42.00 -18.35 21.00
CA LEU A 57 -42.43 -18.54 19.61
C LEU A 57 -41.32 -19.14 18.77
N THR A 58 -41.70 -19.76 17.65
CA THR A 58 -40.76 -20.14 16.60
C THR A 58 -40.63 -19.00 15.58
N PRO A 59 -39.51 -18.88 14.85
CA PRO A 59 -39.35 -17.86 13.81
C PRO A 59 -40.43 -17.92 12.71
N ASN A 60 -41.01 -19.10 12.49
CA ASN A 60 -42.08 -19.36 11.52
C ASN A 60 -43.50 -19.18 12.09
N ALA A 61 -43.65 -18.65 13.30
CA ALA A 61 -44.95 -18.46 13.95
C ALA A 61 -45.90 -17.60 13.10
N SER A 62 -47.18 -17.94 13.09
CA SER A 62 -48.18 -17.16 12.36
C SER A 62 -48.52 -15.85 13.09
N PRO A 63 -49.11 -14.85 12.42
CA PRO A 63 -49.54 -13.60 13.08
C PRO A 63 -50.54 -13.82 14.24
N SER A 64 -51.38 -14.87 14.14
CA SER A 64 -52.32 -15.23 15.21
C SER A 64 -51.60 -15.78 16.45
N ASP A 65 -50.52 -16.55 16.26
CA ASP A 65 -49.68 -17.05 17.34
C ASP A 65 -48.95 -15.92 18.07
N ILE A 66 -48.44 -14.92 17.32
CA ILE A 66 -47.83 -13.72 17.89
C ILE A 66 -48.83 -12.97 18.77
N ASN A 67 -50.07 -12.82 18.32
CA ASN A 67 -51.13 -12.19 19.10
C ASN A 67 -51.48 -12.98 20.37
N ARG A 68 -51.50 -14.31 20.28
CA ARG A 68 -51.75 -15.18 21.44
C ARG A 68 -50.62 -15.08 22.46
N ALA A 69 -49.36 -15.12 22.00
CA ALA A 69 -48.19 -14.97 22.85
C ALA A 69 -48.14 -13.60 23.53
N TYR A 70 -48.45 -12.52 22.79
CA TYR A 70 -48.56 -11.18 23.36
C TYR A 70 -49.57 -11.11 24.49
N ARG A 71 -50.79 -11.65 24.32
CA ARG A 71 -51.81 -11.67 25.37
C ARG A 71 -51.31 -12.42 26.61
N LYS A 72 -50.69 -13.59 26.41
CA LYS A 72 -50.14 -14.41 27.50
C LYS A 72 -49.01 -13.69 28.26
N MET A 73 -48.10 -13.04 27.54
CA MET A 73 -46.95 -12.35 28.14
C MET A 73 -47.35 -11.03 28.78
N SER A 74 -48.30 -10.30 28.18
CA SER A 74 -48.86 -9.06 28.71
C SER A 74 -49.45 -9.28 30.11
N LEU A 75 -50.23 -10.34 30.31
CA LEU A 75 -50.78 -10.69 31.62
C LEU A 75 -49.70 -11.00 32.67
N LYS A 76 -48.57 -11.57 32.26
CA LYS A 76 -47.45 -11.89 33.17
C LYS A 76 -46.66 -10.65 33.57
N VAL A 77 -46.47 -9.72 32.65
CA VAL A 77 -45.60 -8.55 32.81
C VAL A 77 -46.37 -7.30 33.24
N HIS A 78 -47.71 -7.34 33.25
CA HIS A 78 -48.57 -6.18 33.50
C HIS A 78 -48.19 -5.42 34.78
N PRO A 79 -48.00 -4.09 34.73
CA PRO A 79 -47.55 -3.30 35.88
C PRO A 79 -48.54 -3.33 37.06
N ASP A 80 -49.85 -3.45 36.80
CA ASP A 80 -50.86 -3.55 37.87
C ASP A 80 -50.78 -4.88 38.65
N LYS A 81 -50.32 -5.98 38.02
CA LYS A 81 -50.13 -7.26 38.72
C LYS A 81 -48.78 -7.33 39.43
N ASN A 82 -47.80 -6.56 38.95
CA ASN A 82 -46.42 -6.57 39.43
C ASN A 82 -46.04 -5.22 40.07
N LYS A 83 -46.88 -4.69 40.97
CA LYS A 83 -46.67 -3.37 41.61
C LYS A 83 -45.35 -3.26 42.38
N HIS A 84 -44.81 -4.40 42.83
CA HIS A 84 -43.56 -4.47 43.58
C HIS A 84 -42.31 -4.44 42.68
N ASP A 85 -42.44 -4.71 41.37
CA ASP A 85 -41.32 -4.67 40.43
C ASP A 85 -41.26 -3.31 39.74
N VAL A 86 -40.27 -2.49 40.13
CA VAL A 86 -40.01 -1.18 39.53
C VAL A 86 -39.78 -1.28 38.02
N LYS A 87 -39.28 -2.42 37.52
CA LYS A 87 -39.01 -2.67 36.10
C LYS A 87 -40.23 -3.18 35.32
N ALA A 88 -41.37 -3.45 35.97
CA ALA A 88 -42.55 -4.00 35.29
C ALA A 88 -43.06 -3.07 34.18
N LYS A 89 -43.06 -1.75 34.42
CA LYS A 89 -43.48 -0.74 33.42
C LYS A 89 -42.57 -0.76 32.19
N GLU A 90 -41.25 -0.85 32.41
CA GLU A 90 -40.26 -0.90 31.33
C GLU A 90 -40.38 -2.20 30.51
N LYS A 91 -40.49 -3.35 31.19
CA LYS A 91 -40.69 -4.65 30.55
C LYS A 91 -41.98 -4.67 29.71
N PHE A 92 -43.05 -4.06 30.20
CA PHE A 92 -44.31 -3.96 29.47
C PHE A 92 -44.21 -3.05 28.24
N ALA A 93 -43.56 -1.88 28.38
CA ALA A 93 -43.30 -1.00 27.25
C ALA A 93 -42.46 -1.68 26.17
N ARG A 94 -41.43 -2.44 26.57
CA ARG A 94 -40.60 -3.23 25.65
C ARG A 94 -41.39 -4.34 24.96
N LEU A 95 -42.26 -5.04 25.69
CA LEU A 95 -43.17 -6.04 25.11
C LEU A 95 -44.00 -5.45 23.97
N GLY A 96 -44.56 -4.26 24.16
CA GLY A 96 -45.31 -3.55 23.13
C GLY A 96 -44.48 -3.27 21.88
N LYS A 97 -43.26 -2.75 22.05
CA LYS A 97 -42.33 -2.46 20.94
C LYS A 97 -41.91 -3.71 20.17
N ILE A 98 -41.53 -4.78 20.87
CA ILE A 98 -41.13 -6.06 20.25
C ILE A 98 -42.29 -6.64 19.43
N VAL A 99 -43.50 -6.67 19.98
CA VAL A 99 -44.66 -7.22 19.26
C VAL A 99 -45.09 -6.33 18.11
N ALA A 100 -44.92 -5.01 18.19
CA ALA A 100 -45.15 -4.11 17.06
C ALA A 100 -44.23 -4.46 15.88
N ILE A 101 -42.94 -4.74 16.14
CA ILE A 101 -41.98 -5.18 15.11
C ILE A 101 -42.36 -6.55 14.53
N LEU A 102 -42.75 -7.51 15.37
CA LEU A 102 -43.12 -8.85 14.90
C LEU A 102 -44.46 -8.89 14.14
N ARG A 103 -45.36 -7.94 14.38
CA ARG A 103 -46.64 -7.82 13.65
C ARG A 103 -46.46 -7.21 12.28
N ASP A 104 -45.53 -6.27 12.12
CA ASP A 104 -45.21 -5.66 10.84
C ASP A 104 -44.37 -6.63 10.00
N SER A 105 -44.89 -7.02 8.83
CA SER A 105 -44.21 -7.98 7.95
C SER A 105 -42.82 -7.48 7.51
N SER A 106 -42.67 -6.18 7.24
CA SER A 106 -41.41 -5.61 6.76
C SER A 106 -40.35 -5.59 7.87
N LYS A 107 -40.73 -5.11 9.07
CA LYS A 107 -39.81 -5.07 10.22
C LYS A 107 -39.47 -6.48 10.71
N ARG A 108 -40.42 -7.43 10.65
CA ARG A 108 -40.18 -8.84 10.98
C ARG A 108 -39.17 -9.48 10.03
N GLU A 109 -39.22 -9.17 8.73
CA GLU A 109 -38.26 -9.69 7.76
C GLU A 109 -36.84 -9.17 8.05
N ARG A 110 -36.69 -7.86 8.30
CA ARG A 110 -35.43 -7.26 8.74
C ARG A 110 -34.89 -7.92 10.01
N TYR A 111 -35.75 -8.11 11.03
CA TYR A 111 -35.37 -8.83 12.24
C TYR A 111 -34.92 -10.27 11.96
N ASN A 112 -35.62 -10.99 11.09
CA ASN A 112 -35.24 -12.35 10.69
C ASN A 112 -33.86 -12.38 9.99
N PHE A 113 -33.53 -11.37 9.18
CA PHE A 113 -32.21 -11.23 8.58
C PHE A 113 -31.12 -11.07 9.65
N PHE A 114 -31.30 -10.18 10.62
CA PHE A 114 -30.34 -10.00 11.72
C PHE A 114 -30.29 -11.20 12.67
N TYR A 115 -31.41 -11.87 12.90
CA TYR A 115 -31.46 -13.08 13.71
C TYR A 115 -30.60 -14.21 13.12
N LYS A 116 -30.56 -14.35 11.78
CA LYS A 116 -29.73 -15.36 11.09
C LYS A 116 -28.27 -14.93 10.93
N ASN A 117 -28.02 -13.67 10.59
CA ASN A 117 -26.68 -13.16 10.26
C ASN A 117 -25.92 -12.62 11.48
N GLY A 118 -26.58 -12.51 12.63
CA GLY A 118 -26.09 -11.87 13.84
C GLY A 118 -26.57 -10.42 13.94
N VAL A 119 -26.83 -9.96 15.16
CA VAL A 119 -27.27 -8.60 15.43
C VAL A 119 -26.03 -7.70 15.65
N PRO A 120 -25.89 -6.59 14.93
CA PRO A 120 -24.87 -5.58 15.21
C PRO A 120 -24.96 -5.06 16.64
N ARG A 121 -23.82 -4.77 17.28
CA ARG A 121 -23.79 -4.26 18.66
C ARG A 121 -23.29 -2.81 18.71
N TRP A 122 -23.87 -2.04 19.61
CA TRP A 122 -23.44 -0.67 19.89
C TRP A 122 -22.05 -0.66 20.54
N ARG A 123 -21.13 0.16 20.01
CA ARG A 123 -19.75 0.27 20.52
C ARG A 123 -19.30 1.73 20.70
N GLY A 124 -20.24 2.65 20.93
CA GLY A 124 -19.97 4.06 21.22
C GLY A 124 -20.09 4.98 20.02
N THR A 125 -19.44 4.65 18.90
CA THR A 125 -19.50 5.46 17.66
C THR A 125 -20.53 4.99 16.65
N GLY A 126 -21.10 3.81 16.86
CA GLY A 126 -22.04 3.20 15.94
C GLY A 126 -22.28 1.71 16.22
N TYR A 127 -23.15 1.13 15.40
CA TYR A 127 -23.44 -0.29 15.36
C TYR A 127 -22.43 -1.03 14.48
N TYR A 128 -21.91 -2.16 14.94
CA TYR A 128 -20.96 -2.97 14.16
C TYR A 128 -21.18 -4.46 14.39
N TYR A 129 -20.96 -5.27 13.35
CA TYR A 129 -20.89 -6.73 13.47
C TYR A 129 -19.62 -7.14 14.23
N SER A 130 -19.71 -8.17 15.07
CA SER A 130 -18.60 -8.64 15.91
C SER A 130 -17.63 -9.60 15.22
N ARG A 131 -17.70 -9.78 13.88
CA ARG A 131 -17.04 -10.89 13.19
C ARG A 131 -15.52 -10.74 13.05
N PHE A 132 -15.03 -9.54 12.70
CA PHE A 132 -13.58 -9.29 12.63
C PHE A 132 -13.30 -7.80 12.78
N ARG A 133 -12.53 -7.44 13.81
CA ARG A 133 -12.04 -6.07 14.03
C ARG A 133 -10.51 -6.14 14.05
N PRO A 134 -9.83 -5.93 12.92
CA PRO A 134 -8.38 -5.87 12.95
C PRO A 134 -7.98 -4.73 13.88
N GLY A 135 -7.22 -5.05 14.92
CA GLY A 135 -6.73 -4.03 15.85
C GLY A 135 -5.84 -3.02 15.12
N LEU A 136 -5.62 -1.85 15.72
CA LEU A 136 -4.76 -0.82 15.15
C LEU A 136 -3.38 -1.38 14.76
N GLY A 137 -2.82 -2.28 15.56
CA GLY A 137 -1.57 -2.98 15.25
C GLY A 137 -1.65 -3.87 14.01
N PHE A 138 -2.75 -4.62 13.83
CA PHE A 138 -2.96 -5.45 12.65
C PHE A 138 -3.09 -4.59 11.39
N VAL A 139 -3.88 -3.51 11.47
CA VAL A 139 -4.04 -2.55 10.36
C VAL A 139 -2.69 -1.90 10.03
N SER A 140 -1.95 -1.46 11.04
CA SER A 140 -0.63 -0.84 10.86
C SER A 140 0.38 -1.81 10.24
N MET A 141 0.39 -3.07 10.66
CA MET A 141 1.28 -4.11 10.11
C MET A 141 0.92 -4.42 8.66
N PHE A 142 -0.38 -4.53 8.35
CA PHE A 142 -0.85 -4.74 6.98
C PHE A 142 -0.48 -3.57 6.06
N LEU A 143 -0.72 -2.31 6.49
CA LEU A 143 -0.33 -1.12 5.74
C LEU A 143 1.18 -1.03 5.54
N ALA A 144 1.96 -1.37 6.57
CA ALA A 144 3.42 -1.41 6.51
C ALA A 144 3.93 -2.41 5.47
N VAL A 145 3.36 -3.62 5.44
CA VAL A 145 3.69 -4.65 4.44
C VAL A 145 3.30 -4.17 3.04
N LEU A 146 2.09 -3.61 2.88
CA LEU A 146 1.61 -3.11 1.59
C LEU A 146 2.49 -1.98 1.05
N PHE A 147 2.89 -1.05 1.92
CA PHE A 147 3.80 0.04 1.57
C PHE A 147 5.20 -0.49 1.21
N GLY A 148 5.73 -1.44 1.99
CA GLY A 148 7.03 -2.07 1.70
C GLY A 148 7.03 -2.83 0.38
N LEU A 149 5.94 -3.55 0.07
CA LEU A 149 5.77 -4.24 -1.20
C LEU A 149 5.69 -3.25 -2.37
N MET A 150 4.96 -2.15 -2.22
CA MET A 150 4.90 -1.09 -3.24
C MET A 150 6.29 -0.48 -3.50
N GLN A 151 7.04 -0.14 -2.45
CA GLN A 151 8.40 0.37 -2.60
C GLN A 151 9.33 -0.62 -3.31
N TYR A 152 9.23 -1.90 -2.96
CA TYR A 152 9.98 -2.95 -3.64
C TYR A 152 9.62 -3.06 -5.12
N LEU A 153 8.32 -3.03 -5.46
CA LEU A 153 7.87 -3.05 -6.84
C LEU A 153 8.38 -1.85 -7.63
N VAL A 154 8.35 -0.64 -7.07
CA VAL A 154 8.91 0.55 -7.71
C VAL A 154 10.41 0.39 -7.96
N GLY A 155 11.17 -0.10 -6.97
CA GLY A 155 12.60 -0.38 -7.11
C GLY A 155 12.87 -1.44 -8.19
N TRP A 156 12.03 -2.48 -8.25
CA TRP A 156 12.11 -3.53 -9.27
C TRP A 156 11.82 -3.00 -10.66
N VAL A 157 10.79 -2.17 -10.83
CA VAL A 157 10.46 -1.52 -12.10
C VAL A 157 11.61 -0.59 -12.52
N ASN A 158 12.15 0.21 -11.62
CA ASN A 158 13.27 1.11 -11.92
C ASN A 158 14.51 0.33 -12.34
N TYR A 159 14.88 -0.73 -11.62
CA TYR A 159 15.99 -1.62 -11.99
C TYR A 159 15.82 -2.18 -13.41
N HIS A 160 14.62 -2.67 -13.75
CA HIS A 160 14.34 -3.17 -15.09
C HIS A 160 14.39 -2.07 -16.16
N GLN A 161 13.86 -0.88 -15.86
CA GLN A 161 13.86 0.24 -16.78
C GLN A 161 15.27 0.77 -17.04
N GLU A 162 16.07 0.99 -16.00
CA GLU A 162 17.46 1.46 -16.11
C GLU A 162 18.31 0.46 -16.88
N ARG A 163 18.16 -0.83 -16.60
CA ARG A 163 18.88 -1.87 -17.35
C ARG A 163 18.52 -1.88 -18.83
N ARG A 164 17.24 -1.73 -19.17
CA ARG A 164 16.79 -1.64 -20.57
C ARG A 164 17.30 -0.37 -21.26
N ARG A 165 17.28 0.77 -20.57
CA ARG A 165 17.78 2.05 -21.11
C ARG A 165 19.28 2.00 -21.39
N ILE A 166 20.08 1.50 -20.45
CA ILE A 166 21.54 1.40 -20.65
C ILE A 166 21.83 0.38 -21.76
N ALA A 167 21.13 -0.74 -21.80
CA ALA A 167 21.28 -1.72 -22.89
C ALA A 167 20.95 -1.13 -24.27
N SER A 168 19.89 -0.32 -24.40
CA SER A 168 19.59 0.35 -25.67
C SER A 168 20.67 1.35 -26.04
N PHE A 169 21.17 2.15 -25.10
CA PHE A 169 22.28 3.09 -25.36
C PHE A 169 23.55 2.38 -25.84
N VAL A 170 23.91 1.25 -25.24
CA VAL A 170 25.08 0.47 -25.68
C VAL A 170 24.85 -0.09 -27.08
N SER A 171 23.64 -0.57 -27.40
CA SER A 171 23.32 -1.06 -28.74
C SER A 171 23.38 0.04 -29.80
N ASP A 172 22.84 1.22 -29.53
CA ASP A 172 22.84 2.35 -30.46
C ASP A 172 24.28 2.84 -30.71
N ALA A 173 25.10 2.90 -29.66
CA ALA A 173 26.52 3.23 -29.75
C ALA A 173 27.31 2.29 -30.66
N ARG A 174 26.98 0.99 -30.62
CA ARG A 174 27.59 -0.04 -31.45
C ARG A 174 27.17 0.07 -32.90
N GLN A 175 25.88 0.27 -33.15
CA GLN A 175 25.38 0.47 -34.50
C GLN A 175 26.05 1.69 -35.13
N ALA A 176 26.20 2.79 -34.39
CA ALA A 176 26.92 3.98 -34.83
C ALA A 176 28.41 3.71 -35.16
N LEU A 177 29.07 2.78 -34.47
CA LEU A 177 30.41 2.31 -34.88
C LEU A 177 30.36 1.54 -36.20
N THR A 178 29.42 0.59 -36.34
CA THR A 178 29.35 -0.25 -37.56
C THR A 178 29.03 0.53 -38.84
N VAL A 179 28.24 1.62 -38.74
CA VAL A 179 27.84 2.42 -39.91
C VAL A 179 28.96 3.35 -40.38
N ASN A 180 29.83 3.81 -39.48
CA ASN A 180 30.86 4.82 -39.77
C ASN A 180 32.25 4.25 -40.08
N VAL A 181 32.42 2.92 -40.12
CA VAL A 181 33.70 2.27 -40.47
C VAL A 181 33.80 2.10 -41.99
N PRO A 182 34.85 2.62 -42.66
CA PRO A 182 35.06 2.36 -44.09
C PRO A 182 35.30 0.85 -44.31
N LYS A 183 34.59 0.26 -45.28
CA LYS A 183 34.60 -1.19 -45.60
C LYS A 183 35.98 -1.80 -45.86
N SER A 184 37.04 -0.99 -45.96
CA SER A 184 38.43 -1.41 -46.16
C SER A 184 39.20 -1.74 -44.87
N GLN A 185 38.70 -1.36 -43.69
CA GLN A 185 39.25 -1.78 -42.40
C GLN A 185 38.36 -2.89 -41.80
N GLY A 186 38.87 -4.11 -41.78
CA GLY A 186 38.18 -5.27 -41.20
C GLY A 186 37.85 -5.08 -39.71
N ALA A 187 36.83 -5.83 -39.26
CA ALA A 187 36.25 -5.94 -37.91
C ALA A 187 36.11 -4.64 -37.08
N PRO A 188 34.88 -4.28 -36.64
CA PRO A 188 34.65 -3.06 -35.87
C PRO A 188 35.45 -3.10 -34.56
N THR A 189 36.55 -2.36 -34.51
CA THR A 189 37.34 -2.20 -33.30
C THR A 189 36.56 -1.36 -32.28
N LEU A 190 36.71 -1.68 -30.99
CA LEU A 190 36.23 -0.84 -29.89
C LEU A 190 36.73 0.59 -30.11
N GLY A 191 35.82 1.48 -30.49
CA GLY A 191 36.16 2.79 -31.00
C GLY A 191 35.33 3.90 -30.38
N ARG A 192 35.72 5.14 -30.67
CA ARG A 192 34.97 6.35 -30.30
C ARG A 192 33.76 6.46 -31.24
N SER A 193 32.54 6.42 -30.71
CA SER A 193 31.31 6.74 -31.45
C SER A 193 30.67 8.03 -30.93
N VAL A 194 29.76 8.59 -31.73
CA VAL A 194 28.97 9.75 -31.33
C VAL A 194 27.51 9.30 -31.29
N ILE A 195 26.83 9.53 -30.16
CA ILE A 195 25.42 9.20 -29.98
C ILE A 195 24.66 10.48 -29.68
N GLU A 196 23.49 10.65 -30.27
CA GLU A 196 22.63 11.78 -29.97
C GLU A 196 21.74 11.47 -28.75
N VAL A 197 21.97 12.19 -27.65
CA VAL A 197 21.18 12.05 -26.42
C VAL A 197 20.41 13.34 -26.20
N ALA A 198 19.09 13.28 -26.32
CA ALA A 198 18.19 14.43 -26.14
C ALA A 198 18.53 15.65 -27.02
N GLY A 199 18.89 15.42 -28.29
CA GLY A 199 19.21 16.48 -29.26
C GLY A 199 20.64 17.03 -29.17
N ARG A 200 21.52 16.41 -28.38
CA ARG A 200 22.93 16.78 -28.28
C ARG A 200 23.83 15.59 -28.64
N PRO A 201 24.75 15.74 -29.61
CA PRO A 201 25.73 14.71 -29.90
C PRO A 201 26.73 14.61 -28.76
N MET A 202 26.83 13.44 -28.13
CA MET A 202 27.81 13.14 -27.10
C MET A 202 28.83 12.16 -27.65
N ARG A 203 30.11 12.40 -27.34
CA ARG A 203 31.16 11.43 -27.66
C ARG A 203 31.09 10.29 -26.67
N CYS A 204 31.24 9.07 -27.14
CA CYS A 204 31.26 7.89 -26.30
C CYS A 204 32.34 6.92 -26.76
N GLU A 205 32.81 6.10 -25.83
CA GLU A 205 33.81 5.07 -26.06
C GLU A 205 33.20 3.74 -25.61
N VAL A 206 32.97 2.86 -26.58
CA VAL A 206 32.40 1.53 -26.31
C VAL A 206 33.52 0.61 -25.86
N LYS A 207 33.46 0.16 -24.60
CA LYS A 207 34.49 -0.68 -23.98
C LYS A 207 34.10 -2.16 -23.89
N SER A 208 32.82 -2.49 -23.80
CA SER A 208 32.34 -3.87 -23.85
C SER A 208 30.85 -3.94 -24.22
N ASP A 209 30.27 -5.13 -24.15
CA ASP A 209 28.83 -5.40 -24.32
C ASP A 209 27.95 -4.78 -23.24
N THR A 210 28.53 -4.49 -22.09
CA THR A 210 27.80 -4.02 -20.91
C THR A 210 28.29 -2.66 -20.43
N TYR A 211 29.40 -2.15 -20.98
CA TYR A 211 30.13 -0.98 -20.49
C TYR A 211 30.46 0.04 -21.59
N ILE A 212 30.02 1.28 -21.37
CA ILE A 212 30.29 2.43 -22.22
C ILE A 212 30.70 3.64 -21.38
N ILE A 213 31.60 4.46 -21.91
CA ILE A 213 31.99 5.75 -21.32
C ILE A 213 31.41 6.86 -22.17
N VAL A 214 30.67 7.79 -21.56
CA VAL A 214 30.05 8.93 -22.24
C VAL A 214 30.71 10.22 -21.77
N TYR A 215 31.11 11.06 -22.72
CA TYR A 215 31.70 12.38 -22.49
C TYR A 215 30.66 13.45 -22.85
N PRO A 216 29.94 14.02 -21.86
CA PRO A 216 28.84 14.95 -22.11
C PRO A 216 29.33 16.33 -22.58
N GLN A 217 30.56 16.74 -22.22
CA GLN A 217 31.18 18.00 -22.60
C GLN A 217 32.71 17.88 -22.51
N GLU A 218 33.48 18.67 -23.26
CA GLU A 218 34.94 18.50 -23.40
C GLU A 218 35.73 18.64 -22.08
N ASP A 219 35.23 19.44 -21.13
CA ASP A 219 35.86 19.66 -19.81
C ASP A 219 35.16 18.93 -18.66
N ALA A 220 34.12 18.13 -18.93
CA ALA A 220 33.35 17.44 -17.91
C ALA A 220 33.90 16.04 -17.62
N GLU A 221 33.71 15.58 -16.38
CA GLU A 221 34.11 14.22 -15.99
C GLU A 221 33.34 13.15 -16.80
N PRO A 222 34.04 12.09 -17.25
CA PRO A 222 33.41 11.02 -18.02
C PRO A 222 32.39 10.24 -17.19
N ILE A 223 31.22 10.02 -17.77
CA ILE A 223 30.17 9.22 -17.14
C ILE A 223 30.34 7.77 -17.57
N HIS A 224 30.63 6.92 -16.58
CA HIS A 224 30.79 5.49 -16.78
C HIS A 224 29.43 4.79 -16.64
N LEU A 225 28.91 4.25 -17.75
CA LEU A 225 27.64 3.54 -17.79
C LEU A 225 27.91 2.05 -17.94
N ASN A 226 27.62 1.28 -16.88
CA ASN A 226 27.67 -0.17 -16.91
C ASN A 226 26.32 -0.76 -16.50
N THR A 227 25.82 -1.73 -17.25
CA THR A 227 24.58 -2.46 -16.90
C THR A 227 24.71 -3.32 -15.64
N GLU A 228 25.93 -3.70 -15.25
CA GLU A 228 26.21 -4.57 -14.10
C GLU A 228 26.31 -3.80 -12.77
N TRP A 229 26.58 -2.50 -12.82
CA TRP A 229 26.65 -1.66 -11.61
C TRP A 229 25.28 -1.24 -11.08
N ILE A 230 24.21 -1.57 -11.82
CA ILE A 230 22.83 -1.29 -11.40
C ILE A 230 22.51 -2.18 -10.20
N GLN A 231 22.36 -1.56 -9.04
CA GLN A 231 22.07 -2.23 -7.79
C GLN A 231 20.68 -2.90 -7.85
N ARG A 232 20.63 -4.20 -7.53
CA ARG A 232 19.34 -4.91 -7.40
C ARG A 232 18.54 -4.35 -6.23
N PRO A 233 17.21 -4.26 -6.33
CA PRO A 233 16.39 -3.83 -5.21
C PRO A 233 16.53 -4.83 -4.06
N SER A 234 17.17 -4.41 -2.97
CA SER A 234 17.30 -5.23 -1.75
C SER A 234 16.17 -4.91 -0.77
N ILE A 235 15.52 -5.94 -0.25
CA ILE A 235 14.41 -5.84 0.71
C ILE A 235 14.90 -5.20 2.02
N THR A 236 16.11 -5.53 2.48
CA THR A 236 16.64 -5.05 3.76
C THR A 236 17.15 -3.61 3.70
N ARG A 237 17.68 -3.18 2.55
CA ARG A 237 18.22 -1.82 2.37
C ARG A 237 17.16 -0.80 1.96
N ASN A 238 16.14 -1.21 1.18
CA ASN A 238 15.21 -0.28 0.54
C ASN A 238 13.80 -0.24 1.15
N VAL A 239 13.41 -1.23 1.97
CA VAL A 239 12.10 -1.20 2.64
C VAL A 239 12.21 -0.31 3.88
N PHE A 240 11.46 0.80 3.87
CA PHE A 240 11.42 1.78 4.97
C PHE A 240 11.15 1.15 6.34
N LEU A 241 10.32 0.09 6.36
CA LEU A 241 9.93 -0.61 7.58
C LEU A 241 11.10 -1.22 8.36
N PHE A 242 12.16 -1.64 7.66
CA PHE A 242 13.34 -2.27 8.27
C PHE A 242 14.51 -1.28 8.38
N SER A 243 14.69 -0.42 7.38
CA SER A 243 15.78 0.56 7.39
C SER A 243 15.61 1.65 8.45
N TRP A 244 14.38 2.10 8.73
CA TRP A 244 14.14 3.20 9.66
C TRP A 244 14.35 2.81 11.14
N PRO A 245 13.84 1.68 11.65
CA PRO A 245 14.14 1.23 13.01
C PRO A 245 15.63 0.89 13.20
N LEU A 246 16.27 0.26 12.21
CA LEU A 246 17.72 -0.04 12.29
C LEU A 246 18.56 1.24 12.25
N SER A 247 18.17 2.25 11.46
CA SER A 247 18.91 3.53 11.43
C SER A 247 18.77 4.30 12.74
N ILE A 248 17.59 4.28 13.37
CA ILE A 248 17.37 4.88 14.70
C ILE A 248 18.15 4.11 15.76
N TYR A 249 18.11 2.78 15.73
CA TYR A 249 18.88 1.93 16.64
C TYR A 249 20.40 2.16 16.48
N ARG A 250 20.91 2.20 15.25
CA ARG A 250 22.33 2.50 14.96
C ARG A 250 22.74 3.90 15.42
N LYS A 251 21.84 4.88 15.28
CA LYS A 251 22.07 6.26 15.74
C LYS A 251 22.01 6.40 17.27
N LEU A 252 21.21 5.58 17.95
CA LEU A 252 21.14 5.51 19.41
C LEU A 252 22.28 4.70 20.03
N THR A 253 22.80 3.68 19.34
CA THR A 253 23.88 2.80 19.82
C THR A 253 25.29 3.25 19.42
N GLY A 254 25.42 4.36 18.69
CA GLY A 254 26.73 4.93 18.37
C GLY A 254 27.64 4.00 17.54
N SER A 255 27.06 3.04 16.81
CA SER A 255 27.84 2.15 15.96
C SER A 255 28.33 2.93 14.73
N LYS A 256 29.63 3.23 14.71
CA LYS A 256 30.34 3.77 13.54
C LYS A 256 30.23 2.78 12.38
N HIS A 257 30.02 3.32 11.19
CA HIS A 257 30.13 2.63 9.91
C HIS A 257 31.50 1.93 9.80
N GLU A 258 31.51 0.60 9.77
CA GLU A 258 32.42 -0.12 8.89
C GLU A 258 31.69 -0.22 7.55
N GLU A 259 32.18 0.52 6.58
CA GLU A 259 31.85 0.30 5.18
C GLU A 259 32.49 -1.04 4.78
N ASP A 260 31.69 -1.95 4.24
CA ASP A 260 32.15 -3.15 3.56
C ASP A 260 32.94 -2.74 2.30
N ASP A 261 34.21 -2.37 2.48
CA ASP A 261 35.23 -2.45 1.44
C ASP A 261 35.57 -3.94 1.28
N GLN A 262 34.83 -4.62 0.42
CA GLN A 262 35.20 -5.96 -0.03
C GLN A 262 36.45 -5.84 -0.94
N VAL A 263 37.60 -5.84 -0.30
CA VAL A 263 38.91 -6.07 -0.91
C VAL A 263 39.06 -7.58 -1.08
N ASP A 264 38.70 -8.11 -2.25
CA ASP A 264 39.24 -9.40 -2.67
C ASP A 264 40.72 -9.17 -3.04
N THR A 265 41.61 -9.39 -2.08
CA THR A 265 43.01 -9.71 -2.39
C THR A 265 43.09 -11.22 -2.50
N SER A 266 43.08 -11.71 -3.74
CA SER A 266 43.56 -13.03 -4.07
C SER A 266 45.04 -13.12 -3.71
N GLU A 267 45.37 -14.04 -2.81
CA GLU A 267 46.72 -14.55 -2.61
C GLU A 267 47.21 -15.16 -3.93
N ASP A 268 48.21 -14.56 -4.56
CA ASP A 268 49.13 -15.27 -5.43
C ASP A 268 50.55 -15.00 -4.92
N GLN A 269 51.23 -16.10 -4.60
CA GLN A 269 52.55 -16.13 -4.01
C GLN A 269 53.62 -15.48 -4.91
N GLU A 270 54.53 -14.86 -4.18
CA GLU A 270 55.74 -14.15 -4.55
C GLU A 270 56.76 -14.99 -5.34
N GLN A 271 57.30 -14.43 -6.44
CA GLN A 271 58.75 -14.49 -6.71
C GLN A 271 59.22 -13.32 -7.59
N LYS A 272 59.95 -12.39 -6.93
CA LYS A 272 61.16 -11.61 -7.34
C LYS A 272 61.43 -11.44 -8.85
N ASP A 273 61.64 -10.24 -9.40
CA ASP A 273 62.74 -9.31 -9.10
C ASP A 273 62.50 -7.89 -9.66
N GLY A 274 63.07 -6.86 -9.00
CA GLY A 274 63.73 -5.75 -9.72
C GLY A 274 63.02 -4.39 -9.91
N ALA A 275 63.42 -3.42 -9.07
CA ALA A 275 63.68 -2.02 -9.41
C ALA A 275 62.51 -1.03 -9.75
N GLY A 276 62.04 -0.34 -8.69
CA GLY A 276 61.97 1.12 -8.56
C GLY A 276 61.37 2.01 -9.67
N LYS A 277 60.20 2.60 -9.39
CA LYS A 277 59.92 4.04 -9.59
C LYS A 277 58.61 4.48 -8.92
N LYS A 278 58.69 5.53 -8.08
CA LYS A 278 57.54 6.25 -7.50
C LYS A 278 56.65 6.83 -8.61
N LYS A 279 55.33 6.58 -8.57
CA LYS A 279 54.31 7.42 -9.24
C LYS A 279 53.15 7.73 -8.29
N LYS A 280 52.77 9.00 -8.27
CA LYS A 280 51.74 9.63 -7.42
C LYS A 280 50.36 8.99 -7.65
N LYS A 281 49.64 8.69 -6.54
CA LYS A 281 48.23 8.28 -6.51
C LYS A 281 47.34 9.38 -7.12
N ALA A 282 46.60 9.07 -8.18
CA ALA A 282 45.47 9.87 -8.64
C ALA A 282 44.21 9.47 -7.85
N LYS A 283 43.43 10.46 -7.40
CA LYS A 283 42.18 10.27 -6.66
C LYS A 283 41.10 9.67 -7.58
N ARG A 284 40.36 8.67 -7.07
CA ARG A 284 39.29 7.93 -7.75
C ARG A 284 37.97 8.68 -7.56
N ALA A 285 37.23 8.92 -8.66
CA ALA A 285 35.96 9.65 -8.67
C ALA A 285 34.78 8.76 -8.24
N GLU A 286 33.84 9.34 -7.50
CA GLU A 286 32.62 8.71 -6.97
C GLU A 286 31.47 8.66 -8.00
N PRO A 287 30.53 7.71 -7.89
CA PRO A 287 29.42 7.57 -8.85
C PRO A 287 28.36 8.68 -8.67
N VAL A 288 28.21 9.52 -9.69
CA VAL A 288 27.17 10.56 -9.75
C VAL A 288 25.82 9.95 -10.13
N GLN A 289 24.82 10.08 -9.25
CA GLN A 289 23.44 9.75 -9.56
C GLN A 289 22.83 10.79 -10.50
N VAL A 290 22.38 10.37 -11.68
CA VAL A 290 21.71 11.24 -12.65
C VAL A 290 20.24 11.42 -12.23
N THR A 291 19.98 12.30 -11.26
CA THR A 291 18.61 12.76 -10.98
C THR A 291 18.24 13.92 -11.90
N GLY A 292 17.11 13.79 -12.58
CA GLY A 292 16.59 14.78 -13.54
C GLY A 292 16.48 16.18 -12.94
N THR A 293 17.14 17.15 -13.57
CA THR A 293 17.05 18.55 -13.20
C THR A 293 15.69 19.14 -13.57
N LYS A 294 15.03 19.57 -12.50
CA LYS A 294 13.85 20.42 -12.38
C LYS A 294 13.94 21.65 -13.28
N VAL A 295 12.93 21.84 -14.13
CA VAL A 295 12.75 23.03 -14.99
C VAL A 295 12.53 24.26 -14.10
N GLY A 296 13.50 25.18 -14.09
CA GLY A 296 13.40 26.49 -13.44
C GLY A 296 13.48 27.60 -14.48
N GLY A 297 12.32 28.16 -14.85
CA GLY A 297 12.24 29.31 -15.74
C GLY A 297 12.74 30.59 -15.08
N ARG A 298 13.57 31.36 -15.80
CA ARG A 298 13.84 32.77 -15.50
C ARG A 298 13.38 33.61 -16.70
N ARG A 299 12.31 34.37 -16.49
CA ARG A 299 11.87 35.45 -17.38
C ARG A 299 12.92 36.57 -17.35
N ARG A 300 13.36 36.99 -18.53
CA ARG A 300 14.28 38.11 -18.74
C ARG A 300 13.52 39.42 -18.49
N ALA A 301 13.97 40.23 -17.54
CA ALA A 301 13.48 41.60 -17.39
C ALA A 301 14.11 42.47 -18.48
N VAL A 302 13.27 43.07 -19.32
CA VAL A 302 13.65 44.16 -20.23
C VAL A 302 13.71 45.44 -19.39
N ARG A 303 14.83 46.15 -19.44
CA ARG A 303 14.99 47.47 -18.83
C ARG A 303 14.95 48.51 -19.96
N LYS A 304 14.26 49.61 -19.64
CA LYS A 304 13.90 50.80 -20.41
C LYS A 304 14.86 51.21 -21.52
#